data_AF-A0A1M4U463-F1
#
_entry.id   AF-A0A1M4U463-F1
#
_cell.length_a   1.000
_cell.length_b   1.000
_cell.length_c   1.000
_cell.angle_alpha   90.00
_cell.angle_beta   90.00
_cell.angle_gamma   90.00
#
_symmetry.space_group_name_H-M   'P 1'
#
loop_
_entity.id
_entity.type
_entity.pdbx_description
1 polymer ?
#
loop_
_entity_poly.entity_id
_entity_poly.type
_entity_poly.pdbx_seq_one_letter_code
_entity_poly.pdbx_strand_id
1 'polypeptide(L)'
;MKLRQLDTNWRKNHTFLYKHDLIEYHCKVKYLPFGIENKEKYNDLDLSKIYTPVYHFEFKALNTKESIYRSHWIMPYSLAWFLGNYPESTIEDMAVYAARENGYLQRIEEANRILQRGTQLSIFLNYPNERKS
;
A
#
# COMPACT_ATOMS: atom_id res chain seq x y z
N MET A 1 8.50 -22.67 4.21
CA MET A 1 7.11 -22.49 3.70
C MET A 1 7.20 -22.24 2.20
N LYS A 2 6.28 -22.78 1.41
CA LYS A 2 6.19 -22.58 -0.05
C LYS A 2 5.04 -21.64 -0.39
N LEU A 3 5.18 -20.88 -1.48
CA LEU A 3 4.11 -19.97 -1.94
C LEU A 3 2.83 -20.70 -2.32
N ARG A 4 2.93 -21.93 -2.84
CA ARG A 4 1.77 -22.76 -3.18
C ARG A 4 0.89 -23.13 -1.98
N GLN A 5 1.45 -23.09 -0.77
CA GLN A 5 0.70 -23.36 0.46
C GLN A 5 -0.20 -22.19 0.86
N LEU A 6 0.04 -20.99 0.32
CA LEU A 6 -0.82 -19.83 0.53
C LEU A 6 -2.06 -19.93 -0.35
N ASP A 7 -3.14 -19.28 0.09
CA ASP A 7 -4.35 -19.15 -0.71
C ASP A 7 -4.04 -18.58 -2.10
N THR A 8 -4.85 -18.97 -3.08
CA THR A 8 -4.64 -18.58 -4.49
C THR A 8 -4.64 -17.06 -4.66
N ASN A 9 -5.35 -16.32 -3.78
CA ASN A 9 -5.32 -14.88 -3.75
C ASN A 9 -3.89 -14.35 -3.53
N TRP A 10 -3.03 -14.99 -2.76
CA TRP A 10 -1.64 -14.51 -2.61
C TRP A 10 -0.83 -14.59 -3.91
N ARG A 11 -1.24 -15.39 -4.90
CA ARG A 11 -0.45 -15.68 -6.11
C ARG A 11 -0.99 -15.01 -7.38
N LYS A 12 -1.63 -13.86 -7.23
CA LYS A 12 -2.17 -13.03 -8.33
C LYS A 12 -1.91 -11.55 -8.07
N ASN A 13 -2.12 -10.73 -9.10
CA ASN A 13 -2.08 -9.29 -8.97
C ASN A 13 -3.34 -8.81 -8.25
N HIS A 14 -3.21 -7.72 -7.50
CA HIS A 14 -4.32 -7.08 -6.82
C HIS A 14 -4.32 -5.59 -6.99
N THR A 15 -5.49 -5.05 -6.74
CA THR A 15 -5.77 -3.64 -6.82
C THR A 15 -6.75 -3.30 -5.72
N PHE A 16 -6.36 -2.39 -4.84
CA PHE A 16 -7.16 -1.99 -3.69
C PHE A 16 -7.34 -0.48 -3.69
N LEU A 17 -8.55 -0.05 -3.37
CA LEU A 17 -8.85 1.35 -3.08
C LEU A 17 -9.00 1.48 -1.58
N TYR A 18 -8.28 2.44 -1.03
CA TYR A 18 -8.32 2.77 0.38
C TYR A 18 -8.64 4.24 0.52
N LYS A 19 -9.44 4.56 1.53
CA LYS A 19 -9.72 5.93 1.93
C LYS A 19 -9.19 6.14 3.33
N HIS A 20 -8.35 7.15 3.49
CA HIS A 20 -7.86 7.58 4.79
C HIS A 20 -8.17 9.07 4.95
N ASP A 21 -9.27 9.34 5.66
CA ASP A 21 -9.86 10.66 5.82
C ASP A 21 -10.21 11.31 4.47
N LEU A 22 -9.61 12.47 4.15
CA LEU A 22 -9.88 13.20 2.92
C LEU A 22 -9.12 12.66 1.71
N ILE A 23 -8.16 11.74 1.92
CA ILE A 23 -7.31 11.21 0.84
C ILE A 23 -7.78 9.81 0.43
N GLU A 24 -8.02 9.66 -0.86
CA GLU A 24 -8.28 8.38 -1.50
C GLU A 24 -7.00 7.94 -2.22
N TYR A 25 -6.60 6.69 -2.00
CA TYR A 25 -5.42 6.13 -2.64
C TYR A 25 -5.65 4.74 -3.18
N HIS A 26 -4.83 4.43 -4.17
CA HIS A 26 -4.84 3.22 -4.92
C HIS A 26 -3.57 2.44 -4.59
N CYS A 27 -3.72 1.21 -4.12
CA CYS A 27 -2.63 0.27 -3.98
C CYS A 27 -2.70 -0.76 -5.10
N LYS A 28 -1.65 -0.88 -5.89
CA LYS A 28 -1.48 -1.96 -6.86
C LYS A 28 -0.42 -2.92 -6.35
N VAL A 29 -0.75 -4.20 -6.30
CA VAL A 29 0.16 -5.27 -5.91
C VAL A 29 0.41 -6.15 -7.11
N LYS A 30 1.66 -6.23 -7.53
CA LYS A 30 2.10 -7.14 -8.58
C LYS A 30 2.75 -8.36 -7.96
N TYR A 31 2.23 -9.54 -8.28
CA TYR A 31 2.88 -10.81 -7.95
C TYR A 31 3.97 -11.12 -8.96
N LEU A 32 5.16 -11.49 -8.48
CA LEU A 32 6.38 -11.50 -9.29
C LEU A 32 7.11 -12.84 -9.22
N PRO A 33 6.70 -13.83 -10.03
CA PRO A 33 7.49 -15.04 -10.25
C PRO A 33 8.69 -14.74 -11.17
N PHE A 34 9.60 -13.85 -10.75
CA PHE A 34 10.72 -13.37 -11.56
C PHE A 34 11.60 -14.51 -12.07
N GLY A 35 11.93 -14.47 -13.37
CA GLY A 35 13.01 -15.26 -13.97
C GLY A 35 12.76 -16.76 -14.05
N ILE A 36 11.55 -17.24 -13.74
CA ILE A 36 11.21 -18.66 -13.91
C ILE A 36 10.15 -18.76 -15.00
N GLU A 37 10.51 -19.43 -16.10
CA GLU A 37 9.62 -19.69 -17.25
C GLU A 37 8.34 -20.46 -16.86
N ASN A 38 8.27 -20.98 -15.63
CA ASN A 38 7.12 -21.68 -15.08
C ASN A 38 6.74 -21.16 -13.68
N LYS A 39 5.59 -20.47 -13.62
CA LYS A 39 4.98 -19.95 -12.40
C LYS A 39 4.76 -21.03 -11.33
N GLU A 40 4.38 -22.25 -11.71
CA GLU A 40 4.15 -23.34 -10.77
C GLU A 40 5.45 -23.79 -10.10
N LYS A 41 6.55 -23.89 -10.88
CA LYS A 41 7.87 -24.19 -10.31
C LYS A 41 8.29 -23.13 -9.29
N TYR A 42 8.06 -21.85 -9.59
CA TYR A 42 8.31 -20.77 -8.64
C TYR A 42 7.46 -20.91 -7.37
N ASN A 43 6.17 -21.23 -7.50
CA ASN A 43 5.27 -21.40 -6.36
C ASN A 43 5.67 -22.57 -5.44
N ASP A 44 6.29 -23.61 -6.00
CA ASP A 44 6.72 -24.81 -5.29
C ASP A 44 8.09 -24.66 -4.58
N LEU A 45 8.80 -23.56 -4.83
CA LEU A 45 10.02 -23.23 -4.10
C LEU A 45 9.69 -22.87 -2.66
N ASP A 46 10.56 -23.30 -1.74
CA ASP A 46 10.54 -22.78 -0.39
C ASP A 46 10.96 -21.30 -0.41
N LEU A 47 10.29 -20.46 0.36
CA LEU A 47 10.60 -19.02 0.47
C LEU A 47 12.07 -18.76 0.78
N SER A 48 12.72 -19.63 1.57
CA SER A 48 14.16 -19.54 1.88
C SER A 48 15.08 -19.70 0.66
N LYS A 49 14.57 -20.26 -0.44
CA LYS A 49 15.31 -20.49 -1.70
C LYS A 49 15.01 -19.45 -2.77
N ILE A 50 14.11 -18.51 -2.49
CA ILE A 50 13.78 -17.42 -3.40
C ILE A 50 14.70 -16.25 -3.06
N TYR A 51 15.43 -15.73 -4.05
CA TYR A 51 16.35 -14.59 -3.89
C TYR A 51 15.87 -13.33 -4.62
N THR A 52 14.69 -13.39 -5.24
CA THR A 52 14.04 -12.27 -5.93
C THR A 52 12.85 -11.77 -5.13
N PRO A 53 12.41 -10.51 -5.33
CA PRO A 53 11.18 -10.01 -4.70
C PRO A 53 9.98 -10.87 -5.09
N VAL A 54 9.09 -11.12 -4.13
CA VAL A 54 7.83 -11.86 -4.35
C VAL A 54 6.73 -10.92 -4.86
N TYR A 55 6.73 -9.68 -4.36
CA TYR A 55 5.74 -8.68 -4.71
C TYR A 55 6.35 -7.29 -4.92
N HIS A 56 5.66 -6.50 -5.73
CA HIS A 56 5.85 -5.06 -5.84
C HIS A 56 4.55 -4.35 -5.51
N PHE A 57 4.60 -3.48 -4.50
CA PHE A 57 3.48 -2.66 -4.07
C PHE A 57 3.70 -1.24 -4.59
N GLU A 58 2.70 -0.68 -5.26
CA GLU A 58 2.67 0.70 -5.70
C GLU A 58 1.49 1.41 -5.06
N PHE A 59 1.77 2.49 -4.36
CA PHE A 59 0.77 3.31 -3.70
C PHE A 59 0.71 4.67 -4.40
N LYS A 60 -0.51 5.09 -4.76
CA LYS A 60 -0.75 6.37 -5.43
C LYS A 60 -1.98 7.05 -4.85
N ALA A 61 -1.81 8.25 -4.30
CA ALA A 61 -2.94 9.13 -3.98
C ALA A 61 -3.66 9.60 -5.25
N LEU A 62 -5.00 9.62 -5.21
CA LEU A 62 -5.85 9.91 -6.37
C LEU A 62 -6.34 11.36 -6.41
N ASN A 63 -6.55 11.97 -5.24
CA ASN A 63 -7.24 13.26 -5.11
C ASN A 63 -6.35 14.39 -4.54
N THR A 64 -5.03 14.21 -4.53
CA THR A 64 -4.05 15.24 -4.14
C THR A 64 -3.24 15.69 -5.35
N LYS A 65 -3.00 17.01 -5.49
CA LYS A 65 -2.20 17.58 -6.60
C LYS A 65 -0.74 17.13 -6.56
N GLU A 66 -0.20 16.94 -5.35
CA GLU A 66 1.06 16.22 -5.14
C GLU A 66 0.74 14.73 -5.16
N SER A 67 1.14 14.03 -6.21
CA SER A 67 1.00 12.58 -6.30
C SER A 67 1.91 11.95 -5.24
N ILE A 68 1.38 11.70 -4.05
CA ILE A 68 2.08 10.91 -3.05
C ILE A 68 2.20 9.51 -3.65
N TYR A 69 3.36 9.24 -4.26
CA TYR A 69 3.70 7.96 -4.86
C TYR A 69 4.79 7.29 -4.05
N ARG A 70 4.55 6.03 -3.71
CA ARG A 70 5.55 5.17 -3.09
C ARG A 70 5.49 3.80 -3.72
N SER A 71 6.66 3.21 -3.91
CA SER A 71 6.80 1.81 -4.26
C SER A 71 7.56 1.07 -3.16
N HIS A 72 7.21 -0.20 -2.96
CA HIS A 72 7.85 -1.06 -1.98
C HIS A 72 7.94 -2.49 -2.50
N TRP A 73 9.10 -3.12 -2.34
CA TRP A 73 9.35 -4.50 -2.76
C TRP A 73 9.30 -5.41 -1.54
N ILE A 74 8.53 -6.50 -1.64
CA ILE A 74 8.47 -7.50 -0.58
C ILE A 74 9.41 -8.64 -0.92
N MET A 75 10.40 -8.83 -0.05
CA MET A 75 11.33 -9.95 -0.13
C MET A 75 10.74 -11.21 0.55
N PRO A 76 11.19 -12.42 0.20
CA PRO A 76 10.70 -13.66 0.79
C PRO A 76 10.85 -13.73 2.32
N TYR A 77 11.93 -13.16 2.88
CA TYR A 77 12.11 -13.11 4.33
C TYR A 77 11.06 -12.20 5.01
N SER A 78 10.72 -11.06 4.41
CA SER A 78 9.69 -10.15 4.91
C SER A 78 8.32 -10.80 4.88
N LEU A 79 8.01 -11.53 3.81
CA LEU A 79 6.78 -12.33 3.70
C LEU A 79 6.72 -13.44 4.74
N ALA A 80 7.81 -14.19 4.92
CA ALA A 80 7.88 -15.26 5.91
C ALA A 80 7.72 -14.72 7.35
N TRP A 81 8.36 -13.58 7.66
CA TRP A 81 8.20 -12.92 8.95
C TRP A 81 6.77 -12.43 9.16
N PHE A 82 6.18 -11.76 8.16
CA PHE A 82 4.82 -11.24 8.24
C PHE A 82 3.80 -12.36 8.51
N LEU A 83 3.84 -13.43 7.70
CA LEU A 83 2.93 -14.57 7.87
C LEU A 83 3.21 -15.38 9.14
N GLY A 84 4.45 -15.35 9.66
CA GLY A 84 4.78 -15.96 10.95
C GLY A 84 4.19 -15.22 12.14
N ASN A 85 4.01 -13.90 12.04
CA ASN A 85 3.41 -13.07 13.10
C ASN A 85 1.90 -12.87 12.91
N TYR A 86 1.41 -12.93 11.67
CA TYR A 86 0.01 -12.72 11.31
C TYR A 86 -0.49 -13.85 10.38
N PRO A 87 -0.65 -15.08 10.89
CA PRO A 87 -0.91 -16.26 10.07
C PRO A 87 -2.26 -16.25 9.33
N GLU A 88 -3.26 -15.54 9.86
CA GLU A 88 -4.59 -15.40 9.26
C GLU A 88 -4.74 -14.13 8.40
N SER A 89 -3.65 -13.40 8.19
CA SER A 89 -3.67 -12.17 7.40
C SER A 89 -3.97 -12.42 5.93
N THR A 90 -4.42 -11.35 5.28
CA THR A 90 -4.67 -11.28 3.84
C THR A 90 -3.57 -10.48 3.13
N ILE A 91 -3.60 -10.50 1.80
CA ILE A 91 -2.71 -9.66 0.98
C ILE A 91 -2.99 -8.16 1.18
N GLU A 92 -4.22 -7.80 1.57
CA GLU A 92 -4.61 -6.43 1.91
C GLU A 92 -3.93 -5.99 3.21
N ASP A 93 -3.92 -6.85 4.22
CA ASP A 93 -3.18 -6.60 5.47
C ASP A 93 -1.69 -6.42 5.20
N MET A 94 -1.12 -7.21 4.28
CA MET A 94 0.27 -7.02 3.86
C MET A 94 0.48 -5.70 3.11
N ALA A 95 -0.51 -5.22 2.34
CA ALA A 95 -0.46 -3.90 1.71
C ALA A 95 -0.42 -2.78 2.76
N VAL A 96 -1.22 -2.91 3.82
CA VAL A 96 -1.21 -1.96 4.95
C VAL A 96 0.12 -2.02 5.69
N TYR A 97 0.68 -3.21 5.93
CA TYR A 97 2.01 -3.39 6.51
C TYR A 97 3.08 -2.71 5.66
N ALA A 98 3.12 -2.98 4.35
CA ALA A 98 4.08 -2.38 3.42
C ALA A 98 3.95 -0.84 3.35
N ALA A 99 2.73 -0.31 3.42
CA ALA A 99 2.48 1.13 3.48
C ALA A 99 3.05 1.76 4.75
N ARG A 100 2.93 1.08 5.90
CA ARG A 100 3.49 1.53 7.19
C ARG A 100 5.01 1.53 7.17
N GLU A 101 5.60 0.40 6.78
CA GLU A 101 7.06 0.21 6.74
C GLU A 101 7.75 1.23 5.82
N ASN A 102 7.09 1.60 4.72
CA ASN A 102 7.66 2.54 3.75
C ASN A 102 7.34 4.02 4.04
N GLY A 103 6.82 4.34 5.24
CA GLY A 103 6.53 5.71 5.63
C GLY A 103 5.36 6.35 4.85
N TYR A 104 4.56 5.55 4.13
CA TYR A 104 3.52 6.06 3.23
C TYR A 104 2.32 6.61 4.00
N LEU A 105 1.92 5.95 5.10
CA LEU A 105 0.80 6.42 5.93
C LEU A 105 1.10 7.78 6.58
N GLN A 106 2.32 8.00 7.06
CA GLN A 106 2.74 9.27 7.65
C GLN A 106 2.67 10.42 6.63
N ARG A 107 3.00 10.15 5.37
CA ARG A 107 2.87 11.13 4.27
C ARG A 107 1.42 11.47 3.98
N ILE A 108 0.53 10.48 4.03
CA ILE A 108 -0.91 10.71 3.89
C ILE A 108 -1.41 11.59 5.04
N GLU A 109 -1.04 11.29 6.28
CA GLU A 109 -1.43 12.10 7.45
C GLU A 109 -0.95 13.56 7.34
N GLU A 110 0.27 13.78 6.87
CA GLU A 110 0.82 15.12 6.62
C GLU A 110 -0.02 15.88 5.58
N ALA A 111 -0.32 15.24 4.45
CA ALA A 111 -1.14 15.84 3.39
C ALA A 111 -2.59 16.10 3.84
N ASN A 112 -3.18 15.19 4.62
CA ASN A 112 -4.51 15.38 5.22
C ASN A 112 -4.52 16.63 6.11
N ARG A 113 -3.51 16.83 6.97
CA ARG A 113 -3.40 18.03 7.81
C ARG A 113 -3.32 19.32 6.99
N ILE A 114 -2.58 19.29 5.87
CA ILE A 114 -2.47 20.45 4.97
C ILE A 114 -3.82 20.76 4.32
N LEU A 115 -4.53 19.73 3.82
CA LEU A 115 -5.85 19.89 3.22
C LEU A 115 -6.87 20.43 4.24
N GLN A 116 -6.93 19.85 5.44
CA GLN A 116 -7.82 20.31 6.51
C GLN A 116 -7.57 21.77 6.89
N ARG A 117 -6.29 22.18 7.02
CA ARG A 117 -5.94 23.60 7.26
C ARG A 117 -6.42 24.52 6.13
N GLY A 118 -6.24 24.09 4.88
CA GLY A 118 -6.72 24.83 3.71
C GLY A 118 -8.24 24.98 3.70
N THR A 119 -8.98 23.91 4.02
CA THR A 119 -10.44 23.93 4.15
C THR A 119 -10.91 24.82 5.30
N GLN A 120 -10.23 24.81 6.44
CA GLN A 120 -10.55 25.72 7.54
C GLN A 120 -10.35 27.19 7.13
N LEU A 121 -9.22 27.52 6.50
CA LEU A 121 -8.94 28.89 6.04
C LEU A 121 -9.96 29.37 4.99
N SER A 122 -10.42 28.51 4.07
CA SER A 122 -11.42 28.90 3.08
C SER A 122 -12.80 29.19 3.69
N ILE A 123 -13.16 28.52 4.79
CA ILE A 123 -14.39 28.84 5.54
C ILE A 123 -14.30 30.26 6.11
N PHE A 124 -13.17 30.66 6.70
CA PHE A 124 -13.01 32.01 7.26
C PHE A 124 -12.91 33.12 6.21
N LEU A 125 -12.35 32.83 5.03
CA LEU A 125 -12.23 33.81 3.93
C LEU A 125 -13.54 34.01 3.16
N ASN A 126 -14.47 33.06 3.22
CA ASN A 126 -15.78 33.14 2.57
C ASN A 126 -16.88 33.75 3.45
N TYR A 127 -16.57 34.16 4.68
CA TYR A 127 -17.44 35.09 5.40
C TYR A 127 -17.18 36.49 4.85
N PRO A 128 -18.14 37.13 4.14
CA PRO A 128 -18.02 38.55 3.87
C PRO A 128 -17.89 39.22 5.24
N ASN A 129 -16.95 40.16 5.35
CA ASN A 129 -16.88 41.07 6.48
C ASN A 129 -18.21 41.85 6.55
N GLU A 130 -19.24 41.27 7.16
CA GLU A 130 -20.36 42.02 7.70
C GLU A 130 -19.89 42.70 8.99
N ARG A 131 -18.93 43.61 8.86
CA ARG A 131 -18.80 44.72 9.79
C ARG A 131 -19.38 45.93 9.07
N LYS A 132 -20.72 46.01 9.12
CA LYS A 132 -21.42 47.28 8.98
C LYS A 132 -21.12 48.15 10.20
N SER A 133 -20.96 49.44 9.91
CA SER A 133 -20.95 50.64 10.77
C SER A 133 -19.82 50.75 11.77
#